data_AF-A0A2E8CPY4-F1
#
_entry.id   AF-A0A2E8CPY4-F1
#
_cell.length_a   1.000
_cell.length_b   1.000
_cell.length_c   1.000
_cell.angle_alpha   90.00
_cell.angle_beta   90.00
_cell.angle_gamma   90.00
#
_symmetry.space_group_name_H-M   'P 1'
#
loop_
_entity.id
_entity.type
_entity.pdbx_description
1 polymer ?
#
loop_
_entity_poly.entity_id
_entity_poly.type
_entity_poly.pdbx_seq_one_letter_code
_entity_poly.pdbx_strand_id
1 'polypeptide(L)' 'KNTGGSIQSKGTYQLFNLAEDPFESTNLTSSSPEKLGSMMKGLIAQLEAHEASYPIDDEGKELRPKMP' A
#
# COMPACT_ATOMS: atom_id res chain seq x y z
N LYS A 1 -25.76 -0.25 -11.58
CA LYS A 1 -24.76 -1.19 -11.00
C LYS A 1 -23.44 -0.90 -11.69
N ASN A 2 -22.59 -0.06 -11.10
CA ASN A 2 -21.30 0.25 -11.70
C ASN A 2 -20.29 -0.76 -11.14
N THR A 3 -20.09 -1.86 -11.84
CA THR A 3 -18.93 -2.72 -11.68
C THR A 3 -17.72 -1.97 -12.23
N GLY A 4 -17.20 -1.01 -11.47
CA GLY A 4 -15.86 -0.49 -11.67
C GLY A 4 -14.92 -1.69 -11.59
N GLY A 5 -14.33 -2.06 -12.73
CA GLY A 5 -13.50 -3.24 -12.88
C GLY A 5 -12.46 -3.30 -11.79
N SER A 6 -12.57 -4.32 -10.95
CA SER A 6 -11.63 -4.63 -9.88
C SER A 6 -10.30 -5.03 -10.50
N ILE A 7 -9.44 -4.05 -10.79
CA ILE A 7 -8.01 -4.23 -10.98
C ILE A 7 -7.35 -4.34 -9.60
N GLN A 8 -7.92 -5.15 -8.70
CA GLN A 8 -7.24 -5.49 -7.46
C GLN A 8 -6.28 -6.63 -7.80
N SER A 9 -5.03 -6.29 -8.12
CA SER A 9 -3.97 -7.30 -8.19
C SER A 9 -3.91 -7.99 -6.82
N LYS A 10 -3.93 -9.33 -6.80
CA LYS A 10 -3.77 -10.10 -5.55
C LYS A 10 -2.43 -9.74 -4.90
N GLY A 11 -2.47 -8.94 -3.83
CA GLY A 11 -1.32 -8.53 -3.05
C GLY A 11 -1.71 -7.47 -2.01
N THR A 12 -1.10 -7.51 -0.82
CA THR A 12 -1.34 -6.52 0.24
C THR A 12 -0.68 -5.17 -0.07
N TYR A 13 0.32 -5.17 -0.96
CA TYR A 13 1.09 -4.00 -1.35
C TYR A 13 1.27 -3.97 -2.87
N GLN A 14 1.38 -2.76 -3.42
CA GLN A 14 1.72 -2.51 -4.81
C GLN A 14 2.79 -1.40 -4.87
N LEU A 15 3.80 -1.58 -5.71
CA LEU A 15 4.88 -0.62 -5.91
C LEU A 15 4.95 -0.26 -7.38
N PHE A 16 4.85 1.03 -7.69
CA PHE A 16 4.89 1.55 -9.06
C PHE A 16 5.97 2.62 -9.19
N ASN A 17 6.56 2.73 -10.37
CA ASN A 17 7.45 3.82 -10.73
C ASN A 17 6.74 4.74 -11.73
N LEU A 18 6.11 5.81 -11.24
CA LEU A 18 5.30 6.71 -12.08
C LEU A 18 6.09 7.46 -13.16
N ALA A 19 7.42 7.56 -13.03
CA ALA A 19 8.27 8.17 -14.05
C ALA A 19 8.40 7.28 -15.29
N GLU A 20 8.38 5.95 -15.11
CA GLU A 20 8.50 4.96 -16.18
C GLU A 20 7.14 4.35 -16.57
N ASP A 21 6.21 4.32 -15.63
CA ASP A 21 4.89 3.72 -15.74
C ASP A 21 3.81 4.64 -15.12
N PRO A 22 3.42 5.71 -15.83
CA PRO A 22 2.46 6.70 -15.32
C PRO A 22 1.02 6.14 -15.18
N PHE A 23 0.74 4.97 -15.75
CA PHE A 23 -0.57 4.32 -15.71
C PHE A 23 -0.61 3.15 -14.72
N GLU A 24 0.43 2.97 -13.89
CA GLU A 24 0.48 1.95 -12.82
C GLU A 24 0.17 0.53 -13.32
N SER A 25 0.62 0.23 -14.54
CA SER A 25 0.35 -1.05 -15.20
C SER A 25 1.30 -2.17 -14.73
N THR A 26 2.46 -1.83 -14.18
CA THR A 26 3.55 -2.75 -13.84
C THR A 26 3.86 -2.71 -12.34
N ASN A 27 3.44 -3.74 -11.60
CA ASN A 27 3.75 -3.87 -10.19
C ASN A 27 5.19 -4.37 -9.97
N LEU A 28 6.01 -3.58 -9.27
CA LEU A 28 7.41 -3.85 -8.98
C LEU A 28 7.65 -4.48 -7.60
N THR A 29 6.61 -4.87 -6.85
CA THR A 29 6.73 -5.42 -5.49
C THR A 29 7.71 -6.60 -5.41
N SER A 30 7.62 -7.56 -6.32
CA SER A 30 8.51 -8.74 -6.35
C SER A 30 9.92 -8.40 -6.84
N SER A 31 10.05 -7.39 -7.70
CA SER A 31 11.31 -7.01 -8.35
C SER A 31 12.13 -6.01 -7.52
N SER A 32 11.53 -5.35 -6.53
CA SER A 32 12.19 -4.33 -5.71
C SER A 32 11.74 -4.34 -4.25
N PRO A 33 11.94 -5.45 -3.52
CA PRO A 33 11.51 -5.59 -2.12
C PRO A 33 12.19 -4.58 -1.18
N GLU A 34 13.46 -4.23 -1.42
CA GLU A 34 14.16 -3.20 -0.64
C GLU A 34 13.49 -1.82 -0.76
N LYS A 35 13.14 -1.43 -1.99
CA LYS A 35 12.49 -0.14 -2.26
C LYS A 35 11.11 -0.09 -1.63
N LEU A 36 10.35 -1.18 -1.76
CA LEU A 36 9.05 -1.35 -1.13
C LEU A 36 9.16 -1.20 0.39
N GLY A 37 10.11 -1.90 1.03
CA GLY A 37 10.34 -1.81 2.47
C GLY A 37 10.71 -0.39 2.93
N SER A 38 11.60 0.29 2.21
CA SER A 38 11.97 1.67 2.53
C SER A 38 10.77 2.63 2.44
N MET A 39 9.93 2.48 1.42
CA MET A 39 8.75 3.33 1.25
C MET A 39 7.68 3.04 2.30
N MET A 40 7.42 1.76 2.59
CA MET A 40 6.47 1.35 3.63
C MET A 40 6.89 1.84 5.02
N LYS A 41 8.19 1.79 5.34
CA LYS A 41 8.72 2.35 6.59
C LYS A 41 8.46 3.85 6.69
N GLY A 42 8.67 4.59 5.61
CA GLY A 42 8.41 6.04 5.56
C GLY A 42 6.92 6.38 5.66
N LEU A 43 6.06 5.54 5.07
CA LEU A 43 4.61 5.67 5.18
C LEU A 43 4.15 5.47 6.64
N ILE A 44 4.57 4.39 7.28
CA ILE A 44 4.21 4.09 8.68
C ILE A 44 4.67 5.22 9.60
N ALA A 45 5.92 5.67 9.47
CA ALA A 45 6.45 6.74 10.31
C ALA A 45 5.67 8.05 10.16
N GLN A 46 5.23 8.40 8.94
CA GLN A 46 4.42 9.59 8.72
C GLN A 46 2.99 9.44 9.27
N LEU A 47 2.37 8.27 9.12
CA LEU A 47 1.05 8.02 9.69
C LEU A 47 1.07 8.11 11.22
N GLU A 48 2.13 7.60 11.85
CA GLU A 48 2.34 7.75 13.29
C GLU A 48 2.58 9.21 13.69
N ALA A 49 3.43 9.94 12.96
CA ALA A 49 3.73 11.35 13.25
C ALA A 49 2.51 12.27 13.10
N HIS A 50 1.58 11.92 12.21
CA HIS A 50 0.34 12.67 11.97
C HIS A 50 -0.84 12.15 12.79
N GLU A 51 -0.63 11.21 13.72
CA GLU A 51 -1.69 10.59 14.53
C GLU A 51 -2.88 10.13 13.66
N ALA A 52 -2.56 9.52 12.52
CA ALA A 52 -3.56 9.13 11.54
C ALA A 52 -4.58 8.16 12.16
N SER A 53 -5.86 8.35 11.85
CA SER A 53 -6.90 7.41 12.26
C SER A 53 -6.85 6.14 11.42
N TYR A 54 -6.84 4.99 12.08
CA TYR A 54 -6.83 3.68 11.43
C TYR A 54 -8.23 3.06 11.42
N PRO A 55 -8.57 2.28 10.38
CA PRO A 55 -9.77 1.45 10.42
C PRO A 55 -9.71 0.49 11.60
N ILE A 56 -10.86 0.19 12.20
CA ILE A 56 -11.01 -0.86 13.21
C ILE A 56 -11.63 -2.09 12.58
N ASP A 57 -11.17 -3.28 12.97
CA ASP A 57 -11.85 -4.52 12.64
C ASP A 57 -13.09 -4.76 13.52
N ASP A 58 -13.82 -5.85 13.24
CA ASP A 58 -15.02 -6.23 13.97
C ASP A 58 -14.75 -6.53 15.47
N GLU A 59 -13.49 -6.76 15.84
CA GLU A 59 -13.04 -6.98 17.22
C GLU A 59 -12.59 -5.67 17.90
N GLY A 60 -12.68 -4.54 17.21
CA GLY A 60 -12.33 -3.22 17.71
C GLY A 60 -10.83 -2.91 17.68
N LYS A 61 -10.03 -3.67 16.92
CA LYS A 61 -8.59 -3.49 16.83
C LYS A 61 -8.21 -2.65 15.61
N GLU A 62 -7.27 -1.73 15.81
CA GLU A 62 -6.74 -0.89 14.74
C GLU A 62 -5.96 -1.69 13.69
N LEU A 63 -6.32 -1.50 12.44
CA LEU A 63 -5.66 -2.05 11.26
C LEU A 63 -4.53 -1.12 10.82
N ARG A 64 -3.35 -1.35 11.38
CA ARG A 64 -2.13 -0.62 11.02
C ARG A 64 -1.44 -1.22 9.78
N PRO A 65 -0.79 -0.40 8.94
CA PRO A 65 0.03 -0.90 7.84
C PRO A 65 1.18 -1.75 8.40
N LYS A 66 1.44 -2.89 7.75
CA LYS A 66 2.54 -3.79 8.13
C LYS A 66 3.68 -3.68 7.13
N MET A 67 4.86 -4.16 7.52
CA MET A 67 5.95 -4.32 6.57
C MET A 67 5.64 -5.47 5.59
N PRO A 68 6.14 -5.39 4.34
CA PRO A 68 6.01 -6.47 3.35
C PRO A 68 6.82 -7.71 3.71
#